data_AF-A0A8T4YFA8-F1
#
_entry.id   AF-A0A8T4YFA8-F1
#
_cell.length_a   1.000
_cell.length_b   1.000
_cell.length_c   1.000
_cell.angle_alpha   90.00
_cell.angle_beta   90.00
_cell.angle_gamma   90.00
#
_symmetry.space_group_name_H-M   'P 1'
#
loop_
_entity.id
_entity.type
_entity.pdbx_description
1 polymer ?
#
loop_
_entity_poly.entity_id
_entity_poly.type
_entity_poly.pdbx_seq_one_letter_code
_entity_poly.pdbx_strand_id
1 'polypeptide(L)'
;ISISGWSLKTATALNGKPLDFNLKPPQYLEIKRVWEKGDVISMDLDMRVNVLSSHPYVLENSCRVALKRGPLVYCVEQTDNPDFDVWDLMLSPDSSFNIMQRPDVL
;
A
#
# COMPACT_ATOMS: atom_id res chain seq x y z
N ILE A 1 -4.77 17.18 -5.22
CA ILE A 1 -4.98 15.79 -4.71
C ILE A 1 -3.61 15.13 -4.56
N SER A 2 -3.28 14.53 -3.42
CA SER A 2 -1.97 13.88 -3.23
C SER A 2 -1.96 12.49 -3.84
N ILE A 3 -0.97 12.21 -4.69
CA ILE A 3 -0.69 10.90 -5.26
C ILE A 3 0.49 10.33 -4.49
N SER A 4 0.20 9.33 -3.65
CA SER A 4 1.18 8.77 -2.74
C SER A 4 2.25 7.95 -3.45
N GLY A 5 3.51 8.09 -3.04
CA GLY A 5 4.63 7.37 -3.62
C GLY A 5 4.57 5.84 -3.54
N TRP A 6 3.73 5.29 -2.66
CA TRP A 6 3.52 3.84 -2.55
C TRP A 6 2.54 3.28 -3.59
N SER A 7 1.71 4.11 -4.22
CA SER A 7 0.72 3.70 -5.22
C SER A 7 1.32 3.83 -6.61
N LEU A 8 1.95 2.76 -7.11
CA LEU A 8 2.64 2.76 -8.42
C LEU A 8 1.66 2.89 -9.59
N LYS A 9 0.42 2.42 -9.42
CA LYS A 9 -0.66 2.57 -10.39
C LYS A 9 -1.80 3.30 -9.70
N THR A 10 -2.06 4.52 -10.15
CA THR A 10 -3.18 5.32 -9.64
C THR A 10 -4.05 5.73 -10.81
N ALA A 11 -5.34 5.42 -10.74
CA ALA A 11 -6.31 5.92 -11.71
C ALA A 11 -7.17 6.99 -11.04
N THR A 12 -7.52 8.03 -11.80
CA THR A 12 -8.36 9.12 -11.31
C THR A 12 -9.49 9.38 -12.30
N ALA A 13 -10.67 9.73 -11.79
CA ALA A 13 -11.81 10.07 -12.62
C ALA A 13 -12.60 11.24 -12.02
N LEU A 14 -13.22 12.02 -12.89
CA LEU A 14 -14.11 13.12 -12.54
C LEU A 14 -15.49 12.83 -13.10
N ASN A 15 -16.49 12.72 -12.23
CA ASN A 15 -17.86 12.34 -12.58
C ASN A 15 -17.90 11.04 -13.42
N GLY A 16 -17.06 10.06 -13.04
CA GLY A 16 -16.94 8.77 -13.73
C GLY A 16 -16.12 8.79 -15.02
N LYS A 17 -15.66 9.96 -15.50
CA LYS A 17 -14.80 10.06 -16.68
C LYS A 17 -13.33 9.98 -16.28
N PRO A 18 -12.54 9.04 -16.80
CA PRO A 18 -11.11 8.95 -16.53
C PRO A 18 -10.41 10.27 -16.83
N LEU A 19 -9.52 10.68 -15.94
CA LEU A 19 -8.63 11.81 -16.18
C LEU A 19 -7.29 11.24 -16.64
N ASP A 20 -6.90 11.59 -17.86
CA ASP A 20 -5.63 11.15 -18.44
C ASP A 20 -4.51 12.11 -18.00
N PHE A 21 -3.82 11.72 -16.94
CA PHE A 21 -2.63 12.40 -16.46
C PHE A 21 -1.46 11.43 -16.45
N ASN A 22 -0.30 11.89 -16.91
CA ASN A 22 0.95 11.19 -16.70
C ASN A 22 1.38 11.38 -15.23
N LEU A 23 0.82 10.57 -14.32
CA LEU A 23 1.11 10.65 -12.89
C LEU A 23 2.48 10.03 -12.58
N LYS A 24 3.36 10.78 -11.92
CA LYS A 24 4.63 10.29 -11.37
C LYS A 24 4.63 10.40 -9.85
N PRO A 25 4.24 9.35 -9.12
CA PRO A 25 4.28 9.36 -7.66
C PRO A 25 5.73 9.51 -7.14
N PRO A 26 5.96 10.21 -6.01
CA PRO A 26 5.00 11.01 -5.26
C PRO A 26 4.77 12.39 -5.91
N GLN A 27 3.51 12.81 -6.07
CA GLN A 27 3.19 14.13 -6.62
C GLN A 27 1.82 14.65 -6.16
N TYR A 28 1.55 15.93 -6.37
CA TYR A 28 0.19 16.47 -6.27
C TYR A 28 -0.42 16.61 -7.67
N LEU A 29 -1.63 16.06 -7.84
CA LEU A 29 -2.47 16.31 -9.01
C LEU A 29 -3.32 17.56 -8.77
N GLU A 30 -3.13 18.57 -9.62
CA GLU A 30 -3.91 19.80 -9.62
C GLU A 30 -4.98 19.73 -10.72
N ILE A 31 -6.25 19.97 -10.36
CA ILE A 31 -7.39 19.97 -11.30
C ILE A 31 -7.99 21.39 -11.28
N LYS A 32 -7.67 22.18 -12.31
CA LYS A 32 -8.18 23.56 -12.46
C LYS A 32 -9.43 23.57 -13.33
N ARG A 33 -10.58 23.86 -12.72
CA ARG A 33 -11.87 24.06 -13.41
C ARG A 33 -12.84 24.83 -12.51
N VAL A 34 -14.00 25.18 -13.06
CA VAL A 34 -15.15 25.59 -12.26
C VAL A 34 -15.80 24.34 -11.66
N TRP A 35 -16.01 24.38 -10.35
CA TRP A 35 -16.63 23.30 -9.58
C TRP A 35 -18.10 23.60 -9.36
N GLU A 36 -18.93 22.59 -9.56
CA GLU A 36 -20.37 22.68 -9.33
C GLU A 36 -20.79 21.73 -8.21
N LYS A 37 -21.93 22.03 -7.57
CA LYS A 37 -22.50 21.17 -6.54
C LYS A 37 -22.80 19.80 -7.16
N GLY A 38 -22.18 18.76 -6.61
CA GLY A 38 -22.36 17.38 -7.06
C GLY A 38 -21.22 16.83 -7.92
N ASP A 39 -20.20 17.64 -8.26
CA ASP A 39 -18.97 17.11 -8.85
C ASP A 39 -18.29 16.11 -7.88
N VAL A 40 -17.87 14.95 -8.40
CA VAL A 40 -17.21 13.88 -7.65
C VAL A 40 -15.89 13.53 -8.31
N ILE A 41 -14.81 13.55 -7.54
CA ILE A 41 -13.53 12.98 -7.93
C ILE A 41 -13.39 11.61 -7.26
N SER A 42 -13.11 10.59 -8.07
CA SER A 42 -12.79 9.25 -7.57
C SER A 42 -11.35 8.88 -7.89
N MET A 43 -10.76 8.05 -7.02
CA MET A 43 -9.42 7.53 -7.21
C MET A 43 -9.39 6.03 -6.92
N ASP A 44 -8.64 5.31 -7.74
CA ASP A 44 -8.25 3.93 -7.51
C ASP A 44 -6.76 3.91 -7.21
N LEU A 45 -6.40 3.40 -6.03
CA LEU A 45 -5.03 3.33 -5.54
C LEU A 45 -4.58 1.89 -5.50
N ASP A 46 -3.38 1.61 -6.03
CA ASP A 46 -2.78 0.28 -5.99
C ASP A 46 -2.39 -0.10 -4.56
N MET A 47 -3.25 -0.88 -3.92
CA MET A 47 -3.10 -1.43 -2.57
C MET A 47 -2.49 -2.84 -2.59
N ARG A 48 -1.48 -3.07 -3.43
CA ARG A 48 -0.69 -4.31 -3.45
C ARG A 48 0.16 -4.49 -2.18
N VAL A 49 0.44 -5.74 -1.84
CA VAL A 49 1.45 -6.09 -0.83
C VAL A 49 2.84 -5.84 -1.43
N ASN A 50 3.71 -5.21 -0.67
CA ASN A 50 5.10 -4.96 -0.99
C ASN A 50 5.98 -5.55 0.10
N VAL A 51 6.99 -6.31 -0.31
CA VAL A 51 8.08 -6.77 0.55
C VAL A 51 9.17 -5.71 0.49
N LEU A 52 9.51 -5.14 1.64
CA LEU A 52 10.47 -4.05 1.77
C LEU A 52 11.75 -4.56 2.42
N SER A 53 12.88 -4.24 1.80
CA SER A 53 14.21 -4.40 2.38
C SER A 53 14.77 -3.03 2.75
N SER A 54 15.45 -2.94 3.89
CA SER A 54 16.15 -1.71 4.27
C SER A 54 17.44 -1.53 3.48
N HIS A 55 18.03 -0.33 3.59
CA HIS A 55 19.40 -0.12 3.12
C HIS A 55 20.36 -1.11 3.81
N PRO A 56 21.38 -1.67 3.12
CA PRO A 56 22.32 -2.64 3.70
C PRO A 56 23.13 -2.16 4.91
N TYR A 57 23.10 -0.86 5.22
CA TYR A 57 23.81 -0.27 6.36
C TYR A 57 22.95 -0.18 7.62
N VAL A 58 21.68 -0.58 7.55
CA VAL A 58 20.82 -0.75 8.72
C VAL A 58 21.00 -2.19 9.20
N LEU A 59 22.03 -2.42 10.00
CA LEU A 59 22.51 -3.76 10.37
C LEU A 59 21.47 -4.56 11.16
N GLU A 60 20.61 -3.88 11.92
CA GLU A 60 19.53 -4.47 12.72
C GLU A 60 18.47 -5.19 11.85
N ASN A 61 18.39 -4.82 10.57
CA ASN A 61 17.48 -5.40 9.60
C ASN A 61 18.18 -6.34 8.60
N SER A 62 19.42 -6.73 8.88
CA SER A 62 20.15 -7.68 8.03
C SER A 62 19.38 -8.99 7.88
N CYS A 63 19.19 -9.44 6.64
CA CYS A 63 18.40 -10.63 6.30
C CYS A 63 16.94 -10.58 6.78
N ARG A 64 16.38 -9.38 6.98
CA ARG A 64 14.98 -9.17 7.37
C ARG A 64 14.24 -8.34 6.32
N VAL A 65 12.93 -8.54 6.26
CA VAL A 65 12.03 -7.79 5.40
C VAL A 65 10.81 -7.32 6.18
N ALA A 66 10.19 -6.25 5.71
CA ALA A 66 8.90 -5.76 6.22
C ALA A 66 7.82 -5.93 5.16
N LEU A 67 6.60 -6.26 5.58
CA LEU A 67 5.44 -6.29 4.70
C LEU A 67 4.68 -4.97 4.78
N LYS A 68 4.29 -4.44 3.62
CA LYS A 68 3.52 -3.19 3.52
C LYS A 68 2.40 -3.32 2.52
N ARG A 69 1.21 -2.84 2.84
CA ARG A 69 0.08 -2.72 1.91
C ARG A 69 -0.47 -1.31 1.93
N GLY A 70 -0.30 -0.59 0.82
CA GLY A 70 -0.65 0.83 0.76
C GLY A 70 0.18 1.65 1.77
N PRO A 71 -0.42 2.49 2.61
CA PRO A 71 0.29 3.22 3.65
C PRO A 71 0.59 2.37 4.92
N LEU A 72 0.05 1.16 5.01
CA LEU A 72 0.10 0.34 6.23
C LEU A 72 1.32 -0.59 6.23
N VAL A 73 2.11 -0.56 7.30
CA VAL A 73 3.17 -1.54 7.58
C VAL A 73 2.59 -2.60 8.51
N TYR A 74 2.84 -3.87 8.19
CA TYR A 74 2.30 -5.02 8.91
C TYR A 74 3.35 -5.59 9.87
N CYS A 75 2.86 -6.18 10.94
CA CYS A 75 3.64 -6.94 11.91
C CYS A 75 3.07 -8.37 12.00
N VAL A 76 3.90 -9.29 12.48
CA VAL A 76 3.45 -10.63 12.88
C VAL A 76 3.46 -10.68 14.39
N GLU A 77 2.31 -11.02 14.99
CA GLU A 77 2.16 -11.09 16.45
C GLU A 77 1.93 -12.54 16.89
N GLN A 78 2.46 -12.89 18.07
CA GLN A 78 2.35 -14.23 18.65
C GLN A 78 0.89 -14.65 18.88
N THR A 79 0.02 -13.69 19.22
CA THR A 79 -1.42 -13.91 19.46
C THR A 79 -2.13 -14.49 18.24
N ASP A 80 -1.74 -14.08 17.03
CA ASP A 80 -2.35 -14.53 15.78
C ASP A 80 -1.71 -15.82 15.24
N ASN A 81 -0.57 -16.23 15.81
CA ASN A 81 0.26 -17.34 15.34
C ASN A 81 0.63 -18.28 16.51
N PRO A 82 -0.34 -18.92 17.18
CA PRO A 82 -0.10 -19.64 18.44
C PRO A 82 0.71 -20.93 18.31
N ASP A 83 0.82 -21.50 17.10
CA ASP A 83 1.40 -22.83 16.87
C ASP A 83 2.93 -22.83 16.74
N PHE A 84 3.57 -21.67 16.67
CA PHE A 84 5.02 -21.51 16.52
C PHE A 84 5.50 -20.18 17.11
N ASP A 85 6.80 -20.08 17.42
CA ASP A 85 7.40 -18.80 17.79
C ASP A 85 7.53 -17.90 16.55
N VAL A 86 6.97 -16.70 16.63
CA VAL A 86 7.02 -15.73 15.53
C VAL A 86 8.45 -15.30 15.19
N TRP A 87 9.41 -15.46 16.12
CA TRP A 87 10.83 -15.19 15.88
C TRP A 87 11.51 -16.22 14.98
N ASP A 88 10.94 -17.43 14.86
CA ASP A 88 11.46 -18.52 14.02
C ASP A 88 10.84 -18.51 12.61
N LEU A 89 10.01 -17.51 12.29
CA LEU A 89 9.38 -17.39 10.99
C LEU A 89 10.36 -16.98 9.89
N MET A 90 10.21 -17.66 8.75
CA MET A 90 10.93 -17.33 7.53
C MET A 90 9.95 -17.14 6.37
N LEU A 91 10.12 -16.05 5.62
CA LEU A 91 9.36 -15.79 4.41
C LEU A 91 10.13 -16.29 3.19
N SER A 92 9.55 -17.23 2.44
CA SER A 92 10.12 -17.69 1.18
C SER A 92 9.99 -16.60 0.10
N PRO A 93 10.99 -16.40 -0.79
CA PRO A 93 10.89 -15.48 -1.91
C PRO A 93 9.70 -15.75 -2.84
N ASP A 94 9.27 -17.01 -2.94
CA ASP A 94 8.17 -17.43 -3.82
C ASP A 94 6.80 -17.41 -3.13
N SER A 95 6.71 -16.83 -1.92
CA SER A 95 5.46 -16.74 -1.16
C SER A 95 4.45 -15.86 -1.88
N SER A 96 3.18 -16.28 -1.85
CA SER A 96 2.04 -15.48 -2.29
C SER A 96 1.28 -14.92 -1.08
N PHE A 97 0.60 -13.79 -1.28
CA PHE A 97 -0.15 -13.11 -0.21
C PHE A 97 -1.65 -13.13 -0.51
N ASN A 98 -2.44 -13.57 0.46
CA ASN A 98 -3.89 -13.49 0.43
C ASN A 98 -4.37 -12.33 1.31
N ILE A 99 -5.23 -11.49 0.77
CA ILE A 99 -5.77 -10.32 1.48
C ILE A 99 -7.20 -10.65 1.88
N MET A 100 -7.48 -10.61 3.19
CA MET A 100 -8.81 -10.84 3.74
C MET A 100 -9.19 -9.68 4.65
N GLN A 101 -10.41 -9.20 4.52
CA GLN A 101 -10.97 -8.21 5.44
C GLN A 101 -11.60 -8.94 6.63
N ARG A 102 -11.19 -8.55 7.85
CA ARG A 102 -11.72 -9.07 9.11
C ARG A 102 -12.23 -7.91 9.95
N PRO A 103 -13.51 -7.52 9.84
CA PRO A 103 -14.07 -6.38 10.57
C PRO A 103 -14.12 -6.58 12.09
N ASP A 104 -13.98 -7.84 12.53
CA ASP A 104 -14.04 -8.33 13.90
C ASP A 104 -12.67 -8.34 14.61
N VAL A 105 -11.59 -8.08 13.88
CA VAL A 105 -10.20 -8.13 14.35
C VAL A 105 -9.51 -6.80 14.01
N LEU A 106 -8.52 -6.41 14.82
CA LEU A 106 -7.70 -5.21 14.56
C LEU A 106 -6.77 -5.40 13.35
#